data_AF-A0A7X1NLJ9-F1
#
_entry.id   AF-A0A7X1NLJ9-F1
#
_cell.length_a   1.000
_cell.length_b   1.000
_cell.length_c   1.000
_cell.angle_alpha   90.00
_cell.angle_beta   90.00
_cell.angle_gamma   90.00
#
_symmetry.space_group_name_H-M   'P 1'
#
loop_
_entity.id
_entity.type
_entity.pdbx_description
1 polymer ?
#
loop_
_entity_poly.entity_id
_entity_poly.type
_entity_poly.pdbx_seq_one_letter_code
_entity_poly.pdbx_strand_id
1 'polypeptide(L)'
;AITRGDWIVDARLAKPGERLDVELTLLDDAGITLQHWAPLHVHIGTLHRVAHVALLDDDTLAAGHTARVQLVFDAPVCALPGDRFIVRNAQATRTVGGGRMLDPFGPPRKRRTAERRAWLDALRVWLDDGRIGPLLEEAPRGVSRSMLMQLTGLPAEALLLPDDADEIALHGRDAVIVLRSHWARLRSQVLAALDQYHARSPDELGPDAARLRRIAAPLVPDAMWRALIDSLVDE
;
A
#
# COMPACT_ATOMS: atom_id res chain seq x y z
N ALA A 1 -27.17 -14.59 -0.17
CA ALA A 1 -27.30 -15.10 1.21
C ALA A 1 -26.14 -14.56 2.02
N ILE A 2 -26.35 -14.22 3.30
CA ILE A 2 -25.33 -13.65 4.20
C ILE A 2 -24.70 -14.79 5.01
N THR A 3 -23.38 -14.78 5.14
CA THR A 3 -22.61 -15.78 5.89
C THR A 3 -21.75 -15.16 6.99
N ARG A 4 -21.33 -15.97 7.98
CA ARG A 4 -20.39 -15.50 9.01
C ARG A 4 -19.06 -15.12 8.34
N GLY A 5 -18.57 -13.93 8.68
CA GLY A 5 -17.39 -13.34 8.05
C GLY A 5 -17.72 -12.32 6.97
N ASP A 6 -19.00 -12.14 6.61
CA ASP A 6 -19.44 -11.04 5.74
C ASP A 6 -19.34 -9.70 6.49
N TRP A 7 -18.96 -8.64 5.77
CA TRP A 7 -18.83 -7.30 6.29
C TRP A 7 -19.98 -6.43 5.79
N ILE A 8 -20.56 -5.63 6.69
CA ILE A 8 -21.44 -4.50 6.33
C ILE A 8 -20.61 -3.24 6.55
N VAL A 9 -20.18 -2.65 5.45
CA VAL A 9 -19.33 -1.45 5.46
C VAL A 9 -19.78 -0.48 4.39
N ASP A 10 -19.33 0.76 4.54
CA ASP A 10 -19.41 1.73 3.46
C ASP A 10 -18.71 1.18 2.20
N ALA A 11 -19.33 1.39 1.04
CA ALA A 11 -18.82 0.90 -0.25
C ALA A 11 -17.38 1.36 -0.54
N ARG A 12 -16.96 2.49 0.02
CA ARG A 12 -15.59 3.03 -0.10
C ARG A 12 -14.54 2.12 0.56
N LEU A 13 -14.93 1.40 1.61
CA LEU A 13 -14.08 0.47 2.38
C LEU A 13 -14.24 -1.00 1.93
N ALA A 14 -15.15 -1.28 1.00
CA ALA A 14 -15.51 -2.63 0.57
C ALA A 14 -14.50 -3.28 -0.41
N LYS A 15 -13.19 -3.04 -0.22
CA LYS A 15 -12.15 -3.59 -1.09
C LYS A 15 -11.38 -4.70 -0.35
N PRO A 16 -11.68 -5.98 -0.63
CA PRO A 16 -10.96 -7.08 -0.01
C PRO A 16 -9.57 -7.28 -0.64
N GLY A 17 -8.66 -7.87 0.12
CA GLY A 17 -7.31 -8.24 -0.31
C GLY A 17 -7.03 -9.72 -0.11
N GLU A 18 -6.25 -10.32 -1.01
CA GLU A 18 -5.76 -11.70 -0.87
C GLU A 18 -4.41 -11.78 -0.14
N ARG A 19 -3.70 -10.66 -0.07
CA ARG A 19 -2.33 -10.57 0.45
C ARG A 19 -2.29 -9.45 1.46
N LEU A 20 -2.21 -9.83 2.72
CA LEU A 20 -2.26 -8.90 3.85
C LEU A 20 -0.85 -8.83 4.43
N ASP A 21 -0.21 -7.67 4.37
CA ASP A 21 1.06 -7.44 5.07
C ASP A 21 0.75 -7.12 6.52
N VAL A 22 1.35 -7.87 7.43
CA VAL A 22 1.04 -7.85 8.86
C VAL A 22 2.33 -7.89 9.69
N GLU A 23 2.22 -7.41 10.92
CA GLU A 23 3.20 -7.67 11.97
C GLU A 23 2.72 -8.90 12.75
N LEU A 24 3.50 -9.98 12.74
CA LEU A 24 3.17 -11.25 13.38
C LEU A 24 4.16 -11.55 14.51
N THR A 25 3.62 -11.74 15.71
CA THR A 25 4.35 -12.22 16.89
C THR A 25 3.98 -13.66 17.17
N LEU A 26 4.99 -14.53 17.31
CA LEU A 26 4.79 -15.88 17.82
C LEU A 26 4.90 -15.89 19.34
N LEU A 27 4.07 -16.70 19.98
CA LEU A 27 4.14 -16.93 21.42
C LEU A 27 5.47 -17.62 21.77
N ASP A 28 6.00 -17.37 22.96
CA ASP A 28 7.23 -18.01 23.46
C ASP A 28 7.10 -19.55 23.50
N ASP A 29 5.91 -20.03 23.84
CA ASP A 29 5.61 -21.45 23.97
C ASP A 29 5.06 -22.06 22.67
N ALA A 30 5.00 -21.29 21.56
CA ALA A 30 4.38 -21.67 20.29
C ALA A 30 4.81 -23.06 19.77
N GLY A 31 6.02 -23.50 20.15
CA GLY A 31 6.55 -24.83 19.84
C GLY A 31 6.77 -25.06 18.35
N ILE A 32 6.84 -23.97 17.57
CA ILE A 32 7.08 -23.98 16.13
C ILE A 32 8.03 -22.85 15.75
N THR A 33 8.79 -23.08 14.68
CA THR A 33 9.50 -22.04 13.94
C THR A 33 8.85 -21.96 12.57
N LEU A 34 8.28 -20.80 12.23
CA LEU A 34 7.64 -20.60 10.93
C LEU A 34 8.70 -20.49 9.83
N GLN A 35 8.46 -21.25 8.77
CA GLN A 35 9.24 -21.23 7.54
C GLN A 35 8.47 -20.46 6.46
N HIS A 36 9.16 -20.08 5.39
CA HIS A 36 8.50 -19.50 4.22
C HIS A 36 7.42 -20.45 3.67
N TRP A 37 6.28 -19.89 3.32
CA TRP A 37 5.10 -20.58 2.80
C TRP A 37 4.45 -21.59 3.74
N ALA A 38 4.71 -21.52 5.05
CA ALA A 38 4.04 -22.36 6.03
C ALA A 38 2.54 -22.00 6.14
N PRO A 39 1.63 -22.99 6.24
CA PRO A 39 0.20 -22.73 6.40
C PRO A 39 -0.15 -22.38 7.86
N LEU A 40 -1.03 -21.40 8.03
CA LEU A 40 -1.60 -21.00 9.32
C LEU A 40 -3.12 -20.85 9.21
N HIS A 41 -3.82 -21.24 10.27
CA HIS A 41 -5.22 -20.87 10.42
C HIS A 41 -5.28 -19.47 11.03
N VAL A 42 -5.80 -18.52 10.27
CA VAL A 42 -5.92 -17.11 10.65
C VAL A 42 -7.37 -16.82 11.04
N HIS A 43 -7.51 -16.17 12.19
CA HIS A 43 -8.78 -15.66 12.70
C HIS A 43 -8.71 -14.13 12.73
N ILE A 44 -9.54 -13.47 11.91
CA ILE A 44 -9.64 -12.01 11.81
C ILE A 44 -11.11 -11.64 11.99
N GLY A 45 -11.44 -10.87 13.05
CA GLY A 45 -12.83 -10.61 13.41
C GLY A 45 -13.63 -11.91 13.58
N THR A 46 -14.67 -12.10 12.76
CA THR A 46 -15.49 -13.34 12.74
C THR A 46 -15.09 -14.34 11.65
N LEU A 47 -14.07 -14.01 10.85
CA LEU A 47 -13.59 -14.82 9.74
C LEU A 47 -12.55 -15.85 10.22
N HIS A 48 -12.64 -17.05 9.67
CA HIS A 48 -11.63 -18.10 9.79
C HIS A 48 -11.23 -18.59 8.39
N ARG A 49 -9.94 -18.47 8.07
CA ARG A 49 -9.35 -18.91 6.80
C ARG A 49 -7.94 -19.44 7.00
N VAL A 50 -7.50 -20.30 6.10
CA VAL A 50 -6.09 -20.69 6.02
C VAL A 50 -5.35 -19.66 5.18
N ALA A 51 -4.16 -19.28 5.60
CA ALA A 51 -3.23 -18.44 4.84
C ALA A 51 -1.84 -19.07 4.80
N HIS A 52 -1.10 -18.79 3.75
CA HIS A 52 0.33 -19.10 3.65
C HIS A 52 1.15 -17.90 4.09
N VAL A 53 2.15 -18.15 4.93
CA VAL A 53 3.03 -17.11 5.47
C VAL A 53 4.19 -16.85 4.52
N ALA A 54 4.28 -15.64 3.97
CA ALA A 54 5.45 -15.19 3.22
C ALA A 54 6.24 -14.16 4.05
N LEU A 55 7.34 -14.60 4.65
CA LEU A 55 8.22 -13.73 5.45
C LEU A 55 8.85 -12.62 4.58
N LEU A 56 8.91 -11.39 5.13
CA LEU A 56 9.39 -10.20 4.43
C LEU A 56 10.81 -9.80 4.83
N ASP A 57 11.14 -9.97 6.11
CA ASP A 57 12.43 -9.58 6.68
C ASP A 57 13.42 -10.74 6.61
N ASP A 58 13.14 -11.81 7.37
CA ASP A 58 14.00 -13.00 7.50
C ASP A 58 13.43 -14.23 6.77
N ASP A 59 14.21 -15.31 6.72
CA ASP A 59 13.79 -16.57 6.10
C ASP A 59 13.03 -17.49 7.06
N THR A 60 13.08 -17.21 8.38
CA THR A 60 12.33 -17.93 9.41
C THR A 60 11.85 -16.99 10.52
N LEU A 61 10.79 -17.39 11.25
CA LEU A 61 10.32 -16.69 12.46
C LEU A 61 10.22 -17.69 13.62
N ALA A 62 11.04 -17.50 14.65
CA ALA A 62 11.08 -18.34 15.84
C ALA A 62 10.03 -17.93 16.88
N ALA A 63 9.71 -18.85 17.80
CA ALA A 63 8.89 -18.57 18.97
C ALA A 63 9.42 -17.36 19.77
N GLY A 64 8.51 -16.55 20.32
CA GLY A 64 8.84 -15.33 21.08
C GLY A 64 9.29 -14.12 20.24
N HIS A 65 9.42 -14.28 18.93
CA HIS A 65 9.87 -13.21 18.05
C HIS A 65 8.72 -12.60 17.26
N THR A 66 8.96 -11.39 16.77
CA THR A 66 8.05 -10.64 15.90
C THR A 66 8.72 -10.37 14.57
N ALA A 67 8.01 -10.54 13.47
CA ALA A 67 8.48 -10.16 12.14
C ALA A 67 7.34 -9.65 11.26
N ARG A 68 7.69 -8.94 10.18
CA ARG A 68 6.74 -8.61 9.13
C ARG A 68 6.57 -9.80 8.20
N VAL A 69 5.31 -10.17 7.97
CA VAL A 69 4.94 -11.25 7.07
C VAL A 69 3.80 -10.83 6.18
N GLN A 70 3.71 -11.45 5.02
CA GLN A 70 2.55 -11.37 4.16
C GLN A 70 1.72 -12.65 4.34
N LEU A 71 0.47 -12.51 4.76
CA LEU A 71 -0.49 -13.60 4.80
C LEU A 71 -1.18 -13.69 3.44
N VAL A 72 -0.99 -14.82 2.75
CA VAL A 72 -1.54 -15.07 1.42
C VAL A 72 -2.73 -16.02 1.55
N PHE A 73 -3.91 -15.55 1.22
CA PHE A 73 -5.17 -16.29 1.25
C PHE A 73 -5.57 -16.78 -0.14
N ASP A 74 -6.29 -17.90 -0.20
CA ASP A 74 -6.82 -18.44 -1.46
C ASP A 74 -8.07 -17.68 -1.96
N ALA A 75 -8.66 -16.85 -1.09
CA ALA A 75 -9.80 -16.00 -1.42
C ALA A 75 -9.64 -14.61 -0.78
N PRO A 76 -10.18 -13.54 -1.39
CA PRO A 76 -10.10 -12.20 -0.84
C PRO A 76 -10.72 -12.09 0.56
N VAL A 77 -10.05 -11.36 1.44
CA VAL A 77 -10.45 -11.10 2.83
C VAL A 77 -10.57 -9.59 3.05
N CYS A 78 -11.66 -9.17 3.71
CA CYS A 78 -11.80 -7.79 4.19
C CYS A 78 -11.06 -7.65 5.53
N ALA A 79 -10.24 -6.61 5.62
CA ALA A 79 -9.60 -6.18 6.84
C ALA A 79 -9.02 -4.77 6.65
N LEU A 80 -8.83 -4.06 7.76
CA LEU A 80 -8.28 -2.71 7.79
C LEU A 80 -6.94 -2.68 8.53
N PRO A 81 -6.03 -1.75 8.18
CA PRO A 81 -4.86 -1.47 9.00
C PRO A 81 -5.23 -1.28 10.47
N GLY A 82 -4.48 -1.93 11.36
CA GLY A 82 -4.74 -1.95 12.81
C GLY A 82 -5.58 -3.12 13.29
N ASP A 83 -6.30 -3.83 12.42
CA ASP A 83 -7.08 -5.01 12.80
C ASP A 83 -6.18 -6.06 13.46
N ARG A 84 -6.63 -6.55 14.62
CA ARG A 84 -5.97 -7.63 15.35
C ARG A 84 -6.41 -8.98 14.82
N PHE A 85 -5.46 -9.91 14.78
CA PHE A 85 -5.73 -11.29 14.37
C PHE A 85 -5.00 -12.29 15.25
N ILE A 86 -5.50 -13.52 15.25
CA ILE A 86 -4.91 -14.66 15.95
C ILE A 86 -4.55 -15.71 14.91
N VAL A 87 -3.39 -16.36 15.09
CA VAL A 87 -3.00 -17.51 14.27
C VAL A 87 -2.90 -18.78 15.09
N ARG A 88 -3.39 -19.86 14.50
CA ARG A 88 -3.27 -21.23 15.02
C ARG A 88 -2.38 -22.04 14.09
N ASN A 89 -1.75 -23.08 14.63
CA ASN A 89 -0.93 -24.02 13.88
C ASN A 89 -1.71 -24.66 12.72
N ALA A 90 -1.00 -25.32 11.80
CA ALA A 90 -1.59 -25.97 10.62
C ALA A 90 -2.71 -26.98 10.93
N GLN A 91 -2.75 -27.56 12.13
CA GLN A 91 -3.80 -28.50 12.55
C GLN A 91 -4.97 -27.84 13.29
N ALA A 92 -4.96 -26.51 13.40
CA ALA A 92 -5.92 -25.72 14.18
C ALA A 92 -6.08 -26.16 15.65
N THR A 93 -5.13 -26.92 16.21
CA THR A 93 -5.22 -27.48 17.57
C THR A 93 -4.78 -26.48 18.64
N ARG A 94 -3.83 -25.59 18.32
CA ARG A 94 -3.28 -24.62 19.27
C ARG A 94 -3.07 -23.25 18.65
N THR A 95 -3.25 -22.20 19.46
CA THR A 95 -2.80 -20.85 19.12
C THR A 95 -1.27 -20.82 19.16
N VAL A 96 -0.67 -20.20 18.15
CA VAL A 96 0.79 -20.08 18.02
C VAL A 96 1.26 -18.63 17.99
N GLY A 97 0.35 -17.69 17.79
CA GLY A 97 0.69 -16.28 17.72
C GLY A 97 -0.50 -15.42 17.36
N GLY A 98 -0.20 -14.17 17.05
CA GLY A 98 -1.16 -13.17 16.61
C GLY A 98 -0.43 -11.89 16.24
N GLY A 99 -1.19 -10.88 15.86
CA GLY A 99 -0.58 -9.67 15.35
C GLY A 99 -1.55 -8.58 15.00
N ARG A 100 -1.04 -7.60 14.26
CA ARG A 100 -1.83 -6.51 13.70
C ARG A 100 -1.63 -6.39 12.20
N MET A 101 -2.68 -6.02 11.51
CA MET A 101 -2.61 -5.71 10.09
C MET A 101 -1.90 -4.38 9.85
N LEU A 102 -1.01 -4.36 8.85
CA LEU A 102 -0.37 -3.13 8.39
C LEU A 102 -1.01 -2.66 7.08
N ASP A 103 -1.06 -3.53 6.06
CA ASP A 103 -1.58 -3.18 4.74
C ASP A 103 -2.43 -4.33 4.16
N PRO A 104 -3.72 -4.10 3.84
CA PRO A 104 -4.55 -5.11 3.19
C PRO A 104 -4.24 -5.32 1.70
N PHE A 105 -3.37 -4.51 1.10
CA PHE A 105 -3.06 -4.52 -0.33
C PHE A 105 -1.60 -4.89 -0.61
N GLY A 106 -1.11 -5.95 0.04
CA GLY A 106 0.24 -6.49 -0.15
C GLY A 106 0.56 -6.83 -1.61
N PRO A 107 1.69 -6.36 -2.18
CA PRO A 107 2.02 -6.64 -3.56
C PRO A 107 2.51 -8.10 -3.72
N PRO A 108 2.17 -8.79 -4.83
CA PRO A 108 2.59 -10.18 -5.05
C PRO A 108 4.09 -10.30 -5.33
N ARG A 109 4.72 -9.26 -5.88
CA ARG A 109 6.14 -9.17 -6.21
C ARG A 109 6.75 -7.94 -5.54
N LYS A 110 8.09 -7.88 -5.46
CA LYS A 110 8.84 -6.77 -4.84
C LYS A 110 8.52 -6.53 -3.34
N ARG A 111 7.96 -7.54 -2.66
CA ARG A 111 7.59 -7.48 -1.24
C ARG A 111 8.77 -7.27 -0.27
N ARG A 112 9.99 -7.69 -0.64
CA ARG A 112 11.23 -7.49 0.15
C ARG A 112 12.05 -6.25 -0.28
N THR A 113 11.46 -5.32 -1.03
CA THR A 113 12.17 -4.09 -1.45
C THR A 113 12.27 -3.08 -0.30
N ALA A 114 13.25 -2.17 -0.38
CA ALA A 114 13.38 -1.08 0.58
C ALA A 114 12.15 -0.16 0.55
N GLU A 115 11.64 0.17 -0.64
CA GLU A 115 10.40 0.94 -0.84
C GLU A 115 9.21 0.30 -0.10
N ARG A 116 9.05 -1.04 -0.22
CA ARG A 116 7.96 -1.72 0.49
C ARG A 116 8.13 -1.70 2.00
N ARG A 117 9.35 -1.90 2.52
CA ARG A 117 9.60 -1.82 3.97
C ARG A 117 9.31 -0.43 4.51
N ALA A 118 9.78 0.61 3.83
CA ALA A 118 9.56 2.00 4.22
C ALA A 118 8.05 2.34 4.22
N TRP A 119 7.30 1.87 3.23
CA TRP A 119 5.84 2.00 3.22
C TRP A 119 5.16 1.31 4.43
N LEU A 120 5.61 0.11 4.82
CA LEU A 120 5.09 -0.57 6.01
C LEU A 120 5.50 0.11 7.31
N ASP A 121 6.67 0.78 7.35
CA ASP A 121 7.06 1.64 8.47
C ASP A 121 6.16 2.87 8.56
N ALA A 122 5.86 3.52 7.44
CA ALA A 122 4.94 4.65 7.39
C ALA A 122 3.51 4.26 7.83
N LEU A 123 3.02 3.09 7.43
CA LEU A 123 1.74 2.56 7.92
C LEU A 123 1.74 2.28 9.41
N ARG A 124 2.86 1.78 9.96
CA ARG A 124 3.00 1.59 11.40
C ARG A 124 2.96 2.93 12.14
N VAL A 125 3.62 3.97 11.62
CA VAL A 125 3.53 5.34 12.17
C VAL A 125 2.11 5.88 12.10
N TRP A 126 1.37 5.64 11.00
CA TRP A 126 -0.05 5.98 10.95
C TRP A 126 -0.85 5.28 12.06
N LEU A 127 -0.63 3.98 12.28
CA LEU A 127 -1.35 3.21 13.30
C LEU A 127 -1.01 3.64 14.73
N ASP A 128 0.23 4.06 14.97
CA ASP A 128 0.72 4.42 16.29
C ASP A 128 0.44 5.90 16.63
N ASP A 129 0.60 6.82 15.66
CA ASP A 129 0.55 8.28 15.88
C ASP A 129 -0.60 9.00 15.14
N GLY A 130 -1.28 8.35 14.19
CA GLY A 130 -2.32 8.97 13.35
C GLY A 130 -1.78 9.95 12.31
N ARG A 131 -0.49 9.88 11.94
CA ARG A 131 0.14 10.81 10.99
C ARG A 131 0.17 10.24 9.57
N ILE A 132 -0.41 10.97 8.61
CA ILE A 132 -0.43 10.58 7.18
C ILE A 132 0.84 11.01 6.44
N GLY A 133 1.55 12.05 6.92
CA GLY A 133 2.77 12.58 6.28
C GLY A 133 3.78 11.51 5.84
N PRO A 134 4.20 10.58 6.71
CA PRO A 134 5.13 9.51 6.33
C PRO A 134 4.65 8.62 5.18
N LEU A 135 3.33 8.41 5.04
CA LEU A 135 2.79 7.66 3.89
C LEU A 135 3.01 8.44 2.59
N LEU A 136 2.82 9.76 2.62
CA LEU A 136 3.01 10.63 1.45
C LEU A 136 4.50 10.78 1.09
N GLU A 137 5.39 10.79 2.09
CA GLU A 137 6.85 10.80 1.89
C GLU A 137 7.30 9.56 1.10
N GLU A 138 6.79 8.38 1.46
CA GLU A 138 7.08 7.11 0.78
C GLU A 138 6.27 6.89 -0.51
N ALA A 139 5.42 7.84 -0.90
CA ALA A 139 4.62 7.81 -2.12
C ALA A 139 5.04 8.93 -3.09
N PRO A 140 6.15 8.77 -3.84
CA PRO A 140 6.65 9.80 -4.76
C PRO A 140 5.70 10.15 -5.92
N ARG A 141 4.67 9.32 -6.15
CA ARG A 141 3.60 9.53 -7.14
C ARG A 141 2.28 9.94 -6.47
N GLY A 142 2.31 10.26 -5.19
CA GLY A 142 1.12 10.44 -4.37
C GLY A 142 0.32 9.16 -4.13
N VAL A 143 -0.73 9.31 -3.33
CA VAL A 143 -1.68 8.26 -2.98
C VAL A 143 -3.07 8.75 -3.36
N SER A 144 -3.92 7.91 -3.96
CA SER A 144 -5.29 8.34 -4.22
C SER A 144 -6.03 8.59 -2.91
N ARG A 145 -6.91 9.59 -2.89
CA ARG A 145 -7.75 9.89 -1.73
C ARG A 145 -8.58 8.67 -1.35
N SER A 146 -9.15 7.97 -2.32
CA SER A 146 -9.84 6.69 -2.10
C SER A 146 -8.98 5.64 -1.38
N MET A 147 -7.69 5.53 -1.73
CA MET A 147 -6.76 4.60 -1.09
C MET A 147 -6.42 5.04 0.33
N LEU A 148 -6.20 6.34 0.57
CA LEU A 148 -6.00 6.86 1.93
C LEU A 148 -7.22 6.58 2.81
N MET A 149 -8.44 6.78 2.29
CA MET A 149 -9.67 6.43 3.02
C MET A 149 -9.75 4.93 3.33
N GLN A 150 -9.34 4.07 2.39
CA GLN A 150 -9.28 2.62 2.61
C GLN A 150 -8.26 2.20 3.66
N LEU A 151 -7.08 2.84 3.67
CA LEU A 151 -6.02 2.52 4.63
C LEU A 151 -6.29 3.08 6.03
N THR A 152 -6.88 4.27 6.12
CA THR A 152 -7.13 4.95 7.39
C THR A 152 -8.48 4.57 7.99
N GLY A 153 -9.42 4.08 7.19
CA GLY A 153 -10.82 3.91 7.58
C GLY A 153 -11.55 5.25 7.78
N LEU A 154 -10.91 6.39 7.50
CA LEU A 154 -11.47 7.71 7.69
C LEU A 154 -12.15 8.24 6.42
N PRO A 155 -13.23 9.04 6.58
CA PRO A 155 -13.78 9.78 5.46
C PRO A 155 -12.82 10.90 5.04
N ALA A 156 -12.95 11.39 3.81
CA ALA A 156 -12.02 12.37 3.22
C ALA A 156 -11.87 13.64 4.06
N GLU A 157 -12.99 14.14 4.60
CA GLU A 157 -13.07 15.32 5.45
C GLU A 157 -12.38 15.17 6.82
N ALA A 158 -12.09 13.94 7.25
CA ALA A 158 -11.40 13.65 8.50
C ALA A 158 -9.90 13.35 8.29
N LEU A 159 -9.42 13.32 7.05
CA LEU A 159 -8.00 13.13 6.77
C LEU A 159 -7.23 14.41 7.13
N LEU A 160 -6.37 14.31 8.13
CA LEU A 160 -5.44 15.38 8.49
C LEU A 160 -4.23 15.33 7.57
N LEU A 161 -4.31 16.06 6.45
CA LEU A 161 -3.22 16.20 5.50
C LEU A 161 -2.18 17.19 6.02
N PRO A 162 -0.87 16.96 5.79
CA PRO A 162 0.16 17.93 6.13
C PRO A 162 0.05 19.17 5.25
N ASP A 163 0.52 20.33 5.74
CA ASP A 163 0.45 21.63 5.05
C ASP A 163 1.17 21.64 3.68
N ASP A 164 2.11 20.71 3.46
CA ASP A 164 2.86 20.54 2.23
C ASP A 164 2.27 19.51 1.27
N ALA A 165 1.09 18.97 1.54
CA ALA A 165 0.35 18.12 0.61
C ALA A 165 -0.65 18.93 -0.22
N ASP A 166 -0.67 18.66 -1.52
CA ASP A 166 -1.67 19.15 -2.46
C ASP A 166 -2.63 18.02 -2.86
N GLU A 167 -3.89 18.39 -3.09
CA GLU A 167 -4.90 17.51 -3.69
C GLU A 167 -5.01 17.82 -5.19
N ILE A 168 -4.52 16.91 -6.02
CA ILE A 168 -4.61 16.99 -7.48
C ILE A 168 -5.86 16.24 -7.93
N ALA A 169 -6.86 16.98 -8.39
CA ALA A 169 -8.09 16.40 -8.91
C ALA A 169 -7.78 15.51 -10.13
N LEU A 170 -8.28 14.28 -10.11
CA LEU A 170 -8.24 13.39 -11.27
C LEU A 170 -9.54 13.50 -12.05
N HIS A 171 -9.50 13.19 -13.36
CA HIS A 171 -10.70 13.03 -14.16
C HIS A 171 -11.58 11.91 -13.57
N GLY A 172 -12.66 12.29 -12.86
CA GLY A 172 -13.51 11.40 -12.07
C GLY A 172 -13.98 12.06 -10.76
N ARG A 173 -14.43 11.26 -9.78
CA ARG A 173 -14.76 11.70 -8.41
C ARG A 173 -13.64 11.36 -7.39
N ASP A 174 -12.40 11.21 -7.84
CA ASP A 174 -11.25 10.90 -6.98
C ASP A 174 -10.12 11.90 -7.22
N ALA A 175 -9.16 11.94 -6.31
CA ALA A 175 -8.01 12.84 -6.37
C ALA A 175 -6.75 12.12 -5.91
N VAL A 176 -5.58 12.66 -6.26
CA VAL A 176 -4.28 12.21 -5.73
C VAL A 176 -3.81 13.21 -4.70
N ILE A 177 -3.50 12.72 -3.51
CA ILE A 177 -2.82 13.49 -2.48
C ILE A 177 -1.32 13.26 -2.65
N VAL A 178 -0.56 14.34 -2.84
CA VAL A 178 0.88 14.29 -3.11
C VAL A 178 1.59 15.45 -2.42
N LEU A 179 2.80 15.21 -1.91
CA LEU A 179 3.62 16.31 -1.37
C LEU A 179 4.04 17.26 -2.49
N ARG A 180 4.02 18.57 -2.21
CA ARG A 180 4.48 19.64 -3.11
C ARG A 180 5.88 19.38 -3.65
N SER A 181 6.78 18.85 -2.81
CA SER A 181 8.14 18.46 -3.18
C SER A 181 8.18 17.32 -4.22
N HIS A 182 7.32 16.30 -4.06
CA HIS A 182 7.19 15.20 -5.01
C HIS A 182 6.59 15.66 -6.33
N TRP A 183 5.57 16.51 -6.28
CA TRP A 183 4.96 17.10 -7.46
C TRP A 183 5.95 17.96 -8.26
N ALA A 184 6.66 18.87 -7.59
CA ALA A 184 7.69 19.69 -8.20
C ALA A 184 8.80 18.85 -8.85
N ARG A 185 9.27 17.80 -8.16
CA ARG A 185 10.26 16.88 -8.72
C ARG A 185 9.76 16.17 -9.98
N LEU A 186 8.49 15.75 -9.99
CA LEU A 186 7.90 15.12 -11.17
C LEU A 186 7.80 16.10 -12.35
N ARG A 187 7.41 17.36 -12.10
CA ARG A 187 7.42 18.44 -13.11
C ARG A 187 8.82 18.64 -13.68
N SER A 188 9.83 18.83 -12.81
CA SER A 188 11.22 19.02 -13.24
C SER A 188 11.75 17.84 -14.04
N GLN A 189 11.38 16.61 -13.68
CA GLN A 189 11.77 15.41 -14.43
C GLN A 189 11.19 15.39 -15.84
N VAL A 190 9.94 15.82 -16.02
CA VAL A 190 9.30 15.90 -17.34
C VAL A 190 9.94 16.98 -18.20
N LEU A 191 10.16 18.18 -17.65
CA LEU A 191 10.82 19.27 -18.37
C LEU A 191 12.25 18.89 -18.77
N ALA A 192 13.02 18.29 -17.87
CA ALA A 192 14.37 17.82 -18.17
C ALA A 192 14.39 16.73 -19.25
N ALA A 193 13.40 15.84 -19.28
CA ALA A 193 13.26 14.83 -20.32
C ALA A 193 12.90 15.45 -21.68
N LEU A 194 12.08 16.50 -21.68
CA LEU A 194 11.71 17.25 -22.88
C LEU A 194 12.92 18.03 -23.44
N ASP A 195 13.68 18.70 -22.59
CA ASP A 195 14.93 19.39 -22.99
C ASP A 195 15.95 18.43 -23.59
N GLN A 196 16.14 17.26 -22.95
CA GLN A 196 17.03 16.22 -23.47
C GLN A 196 16.54 15.65 -24.81
N TYR A 197 15.23 15.61 -25.04
CA TYR A 197 14.67 15.18 -26.32
C TYR A 197 15.02 16.18 -27.42
N HIS A 198 14.72 17.47 -27.22
CA HIS A 198 15.02 18.51 -28.21
C HIS A 198 16.52 18.66 -28.47
N ALA A 199 17.37 18.49 -27.46
CA ALA A 199 18.82 18.50 -27.64
C ALA A 199 19.33 17.34 -28.54
N ARG A 200 18.67 16.18 -28.50
CA ARG A 200 19.03 15.01 -29.32
C ARG A 200 18.42 15.05 -30.72
N SER A 201 17.27 15.71 -30.87
CA SER A 201 16.48 15.76 -32.10
C SER A 201 15.97 17.18 -32.35
N PRO A 202 16.85 18.14 -32.70
CA PRO A 202 16.47 19.56 -32.84
C PRO A 202 15.57 19.85 -34.03
N ASP A 203 15.55 18.97 -35.05
CA ASP A 203 14.70 19.12 -36.24
C ASP A 203 13.27 18.59 -36.03
N GLU A 204 12.97 17.99 -34.88
CA GLU A 204 11.63 17.51 -34.55
C GLU A 204 10.87 18.56 -33.72
N LEU A 205 9.55 18.68 -33.98
CA LEU A 205 8.67 19.58 -33.22
C LEU A 205 8.52 19.20 -31.73
N GLY A 206 8.85 17.97 -31.36
CA GLY A 206 8.76 17.44 -30.01
C GLY A 206 7.98 16.11 -29.92
N PRO A 207 8.09 15.39 -28.79
CA PRO A 207 7.38 14.14 -28.58
C PRO A 207 5.90 14.39 -28.26
N ASP A 208 5.01 13.50 -28.71
CA ASP A 208 3.63 13.50 -28.22
C ASP A 208 3.55 13.19 -26.71
N ALA A 209 2.43 13.53 -26.06
CA ALA A 209 2.26 13.38 -24.62
C ALA A 209 2.42 11.92 -24.14
N ALA A 210 2.04 10.92 -24.95
CA ALA A 210 2.16 9.51 -24.58
C ALA A 210 3.62 9.04 -24.68
N ARG A 211 4.37 9.51 -25.68
CA ARG A 211 5.80 9.27 -25.85
C ARG A 211 6.58 9.95 -24.74
N LEU A 212 6.25 11.20 -24.40
CA LEU A 212 6.86 11.94 -23.29
C LEU A 212 6.66 11.20 -21.96
N ARG A 213 5.46 10.67 -21.70
CA ARG A 213 5.21 9.83 -20.50
C ARG A 213 6.12 8.62 -20.44
N ARG A 214 6.31 7.91 -21.55
CA ARG A 214 7.13 6.68 -21.59
C ARG A 214 8.60 6.96 -21.27
N ILE A 215 9.13 8.09 -21.76
CA ILE A 215 10.55 8.45 -21.54
C ILE A 215 10.78 9.11 -20.19
N ALA A 216 9.84 9.94 -19.72
CA ALA A 216 10.01 10.72 -18.50
C ALA A 216 9.49 9.98 -17.27
N ALA A 217 8.28 9.41 -17.32
CA ALA A 217 7.57 8.94 -16.15
C ALA A 217 6.68 7.70 -16.43
N PRO A 218 7.27 6.55 -16.83
CA PRO A 218 6.52 5.39 -17.32
C PRO A 218 5.61 4.75 -16.25
N LEU A 219 5.92 4.95 -14.97
CA LEU A 219 5.17 4.39 -13.84
C LEU A 219 4.07 5.33 -13.31
N VAL A 220 3.96 6.55 -13.84
CA VAL A 220 2.89 7.48 -13.43
C VAL A 220 1.57 7.03 -14.06
N PRO A 221 0.47 6.91 -13.30
CA PRO A 221 -0.85 6.58 -13.83
C PRO A 221 -1.35 7.61 -14.85
N ASP A 222 -2.21 7.19 -15.78
CA ASP A 222 -2.66 8.04 -16.89
C ASP A 222 -3.40 9.30 -16.42
N ALA A 223 -4.28 9.16 -15.42
CA ALA A 223 -5.03 10.29 -14.87
C ALA A 223 -4.10 11.34 -14.22
N MET A 224 -3.07 10.88 -13.49
CA MET A 224 -2.07 11.77 -12.88
C MET A 224 -1.18 12.41 -13.95
N TRP A 225 -0.84 11.68 -15.02
CA TRP A 225 -0.08 12.21 -16.14
C TRP A 225 -0.82 13.35 -16.85
N ARG A 226 -2.12 13.21 -17.10
CA ARG A 226 -2.93 14.29 -17.71
C ARG A 226 -2.93 15.54 -16.84
N ALA A 227 -3.23 15.39 -15.55
CA ALA A 227 -3.19 16.51 -14.61
C ALA A 227 -1.81 17.20 -14.56
N LEU A 228 -0.72 16.42 -14.69
CA LEU A 228 0.63 16.96 -14.75
C LEU A 228 0.84 17.80 -16.03
N ILE A 229 0.43 17.28 -17.19
CA ILE A 229 0.55 18.01 -18.45
C ILE A 229 -0.30 19.29 -18.45
N ASP A 230 -1.56 19.21 -18.01
CA ASP A 230 -2.44 20.37 -17.90
C ASP A 230 -1.79 21.46 -17.03
N SER A 231 -1.24 21.06 -15.87
CA SER A 231 -0.54 21.98 -14.96
C SER A 231 0.76 22.59 -15.51
N LEU A 232 1.37 22.00 -16.55
CA LEU A 232 2.56 22.51 -17.22
C LEU A 232 2.21 23.40 -18.41
N VAL A 233 1.01 23.26 -18.98
CA VAL A 233 0.51 24.08 -20.09
C VAL A 233 -0.14 25.37 -19.59
N ASP A 234 -0.76 25.32 -18.41
CA ASP A 234 -1.40 26.47 -17.77
C ASP A 234 -0.40 27.46 -17.10
N GLU A 235 0.90 27.12 -17.09
CA GLU A 235 2.01 27.96 -16.56
C GLU A 235 2.60 28.87 -17.65
#